data_AF-A0A1J5KA05-F1
#
_entry.id   AF-A0A1J5KA05-F1
#
_cell.length_a   1.000
_cell.length_b   1.000
_cell.length_c   1.000
_cell.angle_alpha   90.00
_cell.angle_beta   90.00
_cell.angle_gamma   90.00
#
_symmetry.space_group_name_H-M   'P 1'
#
loop_
_entity.id
_entity.type
_entity.pdbx_description
1 polymer ?
#
loop_
_entity_poly.entity_id
_entity_poly.type
_entity_poly.pdbx_seq_one_letter_code
_entity_poly.pdbx_strand_id
1 'polypeptide(L)'
;MTKYIFKIGLVTTIVFGTQSCTTAIIDEGDKSSLPDLTRTITYQADIQDIMTNNCITCHAGPAPNAGLDLSNYQNTRYTTEQGNLIERMNDNTNPMPPNGKLSPQVLQIMDKWVTDRFPEN
;
A
#
# COMPACT_ATOMS: atom_id res chain seq x y z
N MET A 1 -13.60 -38.06 60.58
CA MET A 1 -13.32 -36.68 60.09
C MET A 1 -11.89 -36.62 59.59
N THR A 2 -11.65 -36.86 58.30
CA THR A 2 -10.40 -36.42 57.65
C THR A 2 -10.67 -36.20 56.17
N LYS A 3 -10.66 -34.93 55.75
CA LYS A 3 -10.72 -34.50 54.35
C LYS A 3 -9.33 -34.69 53.74
N TYR A 4 -9.23 -35.39 52.61
CA TYR A 4 -8.03 -35.34 51.76
C TYR A 4 -8.42 -34.82 50.39
N ILE A 5 -8.21 -33.52 50.22
CA ILE A 5 -8.11 -32.84 48.93
C ILE A 5 -6.62 -32.84 48.61
N PHE A 6 -6.17 -33.55 47.58
CA PHE A 6 -4.85 -33.32 47.01
C PHE A 6 -4.91 -33.29 45.50
N LYS A 7 -4.62 -32.09 45.01
CA LYS A 7 -4.77 -31.54 43.67
C LYS A 7 -4.05 -32.40 42.63
N ILE A 8 -4.77 -32.87 41.61
CA ILE A 8 -4.18 -33.34 40.36
C ILE A 8 -3.68 -32.11 39.61
N GLY A 9 -2.37 -31.88 39.70
CA GLY A 9 -1.68 -30.86 38.91
C GLY A 9 -1.61 -31.31 37.46
N LEU A 10 -2.59 -30.90 36.65
CA LEU A 10 -2.50 -31.00 35.20
C LEU A 10 -1.48 -29.94 34.75
N VAL A 11 -0.24 -30.36 34.52
CA VAL A 11 0.78 -29.52 33.88
C VAL A 11 0.43 -29.46 32.40
N THR A 12 -0.41 -28.50 32.02
CA THR A 12 -0.56 -28.08 30.63
C THR A 12 0.69 -27.32 30.24
N THR A 13 1.63 -28.00 29.60
CA THR A 13 2.71 -27.36 28.85
C THR A 13 2.07 -26.55 27.72
N ILE A 14 1.84 -25.26 27.99
CA ILE A 14 1.52 -24.28 26.96
C ILE A 14 2.76 -24.19 26.07
N VAL A 15 2.67 -24.82 24.90
CA VAL A 15 3.60 -24.57 23.80
C VAL A 15 3.30 -23.14 23.33
N PHE A 16 3.98 -22.18 23.95
CA PHE A 16 4.08 -20.82 23.42
C PHE A 16 4.84 -20.92 22.10
N GLY A 17 4.08 -21.05 21.01
CA GLY A 17 4.59 -20.86 19.67
C GLY A 17 5.10 -19.43 19.58
N THR A 18 6.40 -19.24 19.71
CA THR A 18 7.04 -17.98 19.34
C THR A 18 6.94 -17.91 17.83
N GLN A 19 5.86 -17.27 17.34
CA GLN A 19 5.78 -16.80 15.98
C GLN A 19 6.92 -15.81 15.82
N SER A 20 8.04 -16.30 15.29
CA SER A 20 9.20 -15.49 14.94
C SER A 20 8.80 -14.66 13.73
N CYS A 21 8.16 -13.51 13.98
CA CYS A 21 8.07 -12.45 13.00
C CYS A 21 9.46 -11.83 12.89
N THR A 22 10.33 -12.48 12.11
CA THR A 22 11.52 -11.80 11.60
C THR A 22 11.00 -10.72 10.67
N THR A 23 11.06 -9.46 11.12
CA THR A 23 11.09 -8.32 10.22
C THR A 23 12.46 -8.32 9.57
N ALA A 24 12.66 -9.24 8.61
CA ALA A 24 13.71 -9.03 7.64
C ALA A 24 13.34 -7.73 6.96
N ILE A 25 14.13 -6.68 7.18
CA ILE A 25 14.14 -5.54 6.29
C ILE A 25 14.69 -6.10 4.98
N ILE A 26 13.80 -6.72 4.20
CA ILE A 26 14.07 -6.95 2.79
C ILE A 26 14.11 -5.52 2.26
N ASP A 27 15.28 -5.10 1.76
CA ASP A 27 15.31 -4.03 0.78
C ASP A 27 14.18 -4.36 -0.20
N GLU A 28 13.09 -3.57 -0.18
CA GLU A 28 11.92 -3.87 -1.03
C GLU A 28 12.31 -3.86 -2.52
N GLY A 29 13.54 -3.39 -2.80
CA GLY A 29 14.21 -3.52 -4.07
C GLY A 29 13.67 -2.49 -5.04
N ASP A 30 13.97 -2.67 -6.31
CA ASP A 30 13.30 -1.93 -7.37
C ASP A 30 12.05 -2.69 -7.83
N LYS A 31 11.02 -1.99 -8.29
CA LYS A 31 9.79 -2.61 -8.80
C LYS A 31 10.05 -3.60 -9.95
N SER A 32 11.15 -3.44 -10.69
CA SER A 32 11.59 -4.38 -11.74
C SER A 32 12.03 -5.75 -11.21
N SER A 33 12.27 -5.87 -9.90
CA SER A 33 12.59 -7.15 -9.25
C SER A 33 11.35 -7.90 -8.75
N LEU A 34 10.17 -7.28 -8.80
CA LEU A 34 8.91 -7.89 -8.36
C LEU A 34 8.34 -8.82 -9.43
N PRO A 35 7.66 -9.90 -9.05
CA PRO A 35 6.87 -10.70 -9.98
C PRO A 35 5.80 -9.85 -10.68
N ASP A 36 5.50 -10.16 -11.94
CA ASP A 36 4.44 -9.48 -12.69
C ASP A 36 3.05 -9.70 -12.07
N LEU A 37 2.23 -8.65 -12.10
CA LEU A 37 0.83 -8.71 -11.70
C LEU A 37 0.00 -9.35 -12.82
N THR A 38 -0.60 -10.51 -12.57
CA THR A 38 -1.37 -11.26 -13.58
C THR A 38 -2.85 -10.91 -13.63
N ARG A 39 -3.36 -10.23 -12.61
CA ARG A 39 -4.75 -9.73 -12.57
C ARG A 39 -4.86 -8.32 -13.14
N THR A 40 -6.08 -7.93 -13.52
CA THR A 40 -6.41 -6.54 -13.81
C THR A 40 -6.35 -5.73 -12.53
N ILE A 41 -5.76 -4.54 -12.62
CA ILE A 41 -5.76 -3.54 -11.55
C ILE A 41 -6.83 -2.52 -11.87
N THR A 42 -7.73 -2.20 -10.94
CA THR A 42 -8.83 -1.26 -11.18
C THR A 42 -8.84 -0.12 -10.18
N TYR A 43 -9.46 0.99 -10.55
CA TYR A 43 -9.45 2.16 -9.68
C TYR A 43 -10.13 1.88 -8.34
N GLN A 44 -11.33 1.30 -8.37
CA GLN A 44 -12.09 1.03 -7.15
C GLN A 44 -11.45 -0.03 -6.25
N ALA A 45 -10.83 -1.06 -6.84
CA ALA A 45 -10.26 -2.15 -6.06
C ALA A 45 -8.86 -1.84 -5.51
N ASP A 46 -8.08 -1.02 -6.20
CA ASP A 46 -6.63 -0.87 -5.92
C ASP A 46 -6.19 0.58 -5.80
N ILE A 47 -6.52 1.43 -6.77
CA ILE A 47 -5.94 2.77 -6.89
C ILE A 47 -6.56 3.74 -5.90
N GLN A 48 -7.86 3.63 -5.61
CA GLN A 48 -8.55 4.51 -4.68
C GLN A 48 -7.89 4.51 -3.29
N ASP A 49 -7.51 3.34 -2.80
CA ASP A 49 -6.82 3.20 -1.51
C ASP A 49 -5.41 3.80 -1.57
N ILE A 50 -4.69 3.64 -2.69
CA ILE A 50 -3.39 4.29 -2.89
C ILE A 50 -3.53 5.81 -2.85
N MET A 51 -4.51 6.37 -3.57
CA MET A 51 -4.78 7.82 -3.58
C MET A 51 -5.14 8.31 -2.18
N THR A 52 -6.00 7.56 -1.48
CA THR A 52 -6.47 7.91 -0.14
C THR A 52 -5.33 7.97 0.87
N ASN A 53 -4.46 6.96 0.85
CA ASN A 53 -3.42 6.82 1.85
C ASN A 53 -2.19 7.70 1.59
N ASN A 54 -1.94 8.07 0.32
CA ASN A 54 -0.67 8.69 -0.06
C ASN A 54 -0.80 10.07 -0.72
N CYS A 55 -1.95 10.42 -1.32
CA CYS A 55 -2.02 11.57 -2.22
C CYS A 55 -3.01 12.65 -1.73
N ILE A 56 -4.23 12.26 -1.36
CA ILE A 56 -5.34 13.21 -1.21
C ILE A 56 -5.23 14.10 0.03
N THR A 57 -4.41 13.73 1.03
CA THR A 57 -4.15 14.57 2.20
C THR A 57 -3.68 15.97 1.80
N CYS A 58 -2.93 16.07 0.69
CA CYS A 58 -2.47 17.34 0.12
C CYS A 58 -3.19 17.71 -1.17
N HIS A 59 -3.64 16.71 -1.94
CA HIS A 59 -4.19 16.88 -3.27
C HIS A 59 -5.70 16.60 -3.30
N ALA A 60 -6.47 17.21 -2.41
CA ALA A 60 -7.93 17.19 -2.43
C ALA A 60 -8.54 18.39 -1.69
N GLY A 61 -9.87 18.47 -1.69
CA GLY A 61 -10.63 19.46 -0.93
C GLY A 61 -10.73 20.82 -1.62
N PRO A 62 -11.12 21.89 -0.88
CA PRO A 62 -11.40 23.21 -1.46
C PRO A 62 -10.13 23.99 -1.85
N ALA A 63 -8.96 23.62 -1.34
CA ALA A 63 -7.69 24.28 -1.62
C ALA A 63 -6.55 23.26 -1.72
N PRO A 64 -6.57 22.39 -2.76
CA PRO A 64 -5.55 21.36 -2.91
C PRO A 64 -4.19 21.99 -3.28
N ASN A 65 -3.11 21.36 -2.83
CA ASN A 65 -1.76 21.78 -3.21
C ASN A 65 -1.60 21.79 -4.73
N ALA A 66 -1.01 22.88 -5.24
CA ALA A 66 -0.86 23.15 -6.67
C ALA A 66 -2.18 23.18 -7.47
N GLY A 67 -3.34 23.30 -6.81
CA GLY A 67 -4.63 23.24 -7.49
C GLY A 67 -4.98 21.84 -8.01
N LEU A 68 -4.23 20.81 -7.60
CA LEU A 68 -4.38 19.44 -8.09
C LEU A 68 -5.26 18.61 -7.15
N ASP A 69 -6.47 18.28 -7.59
CA ASP A 69 -7.37 17.37 -6.90
C ASP A 69 -7.25 15.94 -7.46
N LEU A 70 -7.02 14.96 -6.59
CA LEU A 70 -6.86 13.54 -6.91
C LEU A 70 -7.89 12.67 -6.19
N SER A 71 -8.96 13.27 -5.68
CA SER A 71 -9.97 12.60 -4.84
C SER A 71 -10.95 11.69 -5.56
N ASN A 72 -10.91 11.62 -6.89
CA ASN A 72 -11.84 10.83 -7.70
C ASN A 72 -11.16 10.23 -8.93
N TYR A 73 -11.80 9.21 -9.52
CA TYR A 73 -11.30 8.48 -10.67
C TYR A 73 -10.99 9.41 -11.85
N GLN A 74 -11.90 10.31 -12.21
CA GLN A 74 -11.75 11.16 -13.39
C GLN A 74 -10.50 12.02 -13.30
N ASN A 75 -10.28 12.64 -12.14
CA ASN A 75 -9.11 13.48 -11.92
C ASN A 75 -7.83 12.64 -11.80
N THR A 76 -7.85 11.53 -11.03
CA THR A 76 -6.68 10.63 -10.93
C THR A 76 -6.26 10.14 -12.31
N ARG A 77 -7.20 9.64 -13.12
CA ARG A 77 -6.93 9.21 -14.49
C ARG A 77 -6.40 10.35 -15.33
N TYR A 78 -7.08 11.50 -15.35
CA TYR A 78 -6.66 12.63 -16.18
C TYR A 78 -5.23 13.08 -15.85
N THR A 79 -4.89 13.23 -14.57
CA THR A 79 -3.52 13.62 -14.16
C THR A 79 -2.49 12.52 -14.44
N THR A 80 -2.89 11.26 -14.41
CA THR A 80 -2.01 10.13 -14.74
C THR A 80 -1.75 10.03 -16.25
N GLU A 81 -2.79 10.22 -17.06
CA GLU A 81 -2.75 10.07 -18.52
C GLU A 81 -2.19 11.30 -19.24
N GLN A 82 -2.52 12.50 -18.76
CA GLN A 82 -2.17 13.78 -19.40
C GLN A 82 -1.16 14.61 -18.60
N GLY A 83 -0.88 14.20 -17.36
CA GLY A 83 0.01 14.91 -16.46
C GLY A 83 1.28 14.12 -16.15
N ASN A 84 1.84 14.39 -14.98
CA ASN A 84 3.12 13.84 -14.54
C ASN A 84 3.01 13.02 -13.24
N LEU A 85 1.83 12.48 -12.92
CA LEU A 85 1.60 11.75 -11.67
C LEU A 85 2.61 10.60 -11.49
N ILE A 86 2.76 9.75 -12.51
CA ILE A 86 3.70 8.62 -12.50
C ILE A 86 5.16 9.10 -12.40
N GLU A 87 5.52 10.16 -13.13
CA GLU A 87 6.87 10.73 -13.09
C GLU A 87 7.22 11.20 -11.68
N ARG A 88 6.34 12.00 -11.05
CA ARG A 88 6.56 12.54 -9.70
C ARG A 88 6.66 11.46 -8.64
N MET A 89 5.91 10.37 -8.78
CA MET A 89 6.01 9.22 -7.87
C MET A 89 7.32 8.44 -8.03
N ASN A 90 7.91 8.48 -9.24
CA ASN A 90 9.17 7.80 -9.55
C ASN A 90 10.42 8.69 -9.42
N ASP A 91 10.26 9.98 -9.13
CA ASP A 91 11.37 10.92 -8.95
C ASP A 91 12.19 10.59 -7.69
N ASN A 92 13.52 10.58 -7.80
CA ASN A 92 14.43 10.34 -6.68
C ASN A 92 14.82 11.63 -5.93
N THR A 93 14.71 12.78 -6.58
CA THR A 93 15.12 14.10 -6.08
C THR A 93 13.94 14.87 -5.51
N ASN A 94 12.79 14.79 -6.16
CA ASN A 94 11.56 15.48 -5.74
C ASN A 94 10.34 14.55 -5.80
N PRO A 95 10.36 13.44 -5.04
CA PRO A 95 9.28 12.46 -5.02
C PRO A 95 7.96 13.09 -4.56
N MET A 96 6.88 12.52 -5.06
CA MET A 96 5.58 12.64 -4.41
C MET A 96 5.14 11.25 -3.91
N PRO A 97 4.86 11.12 -2.60
CA PRO A 97 4.76 12.20 -1.61
C PRO A 97 6.14 12.75 -1.15
N PRO A 98 6.22 13.97 -0.57
CA PRO A 98 7.50 14.64 -0.29
C PRO A 98 8.37 13.97 0.78
N ASN A 99 7.78 13.08 1.59
CA ASN A 99 8.48 12.35 2.64
C ASN A 99 9.31 11.16 2.10
N GLY A 100 9.19 10.83 0.83
CA GLY A 100 9.97 9.78 0.18
C GLY A 100 9.19 9.06 -0.91
N LYS A 101 9.89 8.23 -1.68
CA LYS A 101 9.26 7.38 -2.69
C LYS A 101 8.32 6.37 -2.04
N LEU A 102 7.24 6.06 -2.75
CA LEU A 102 6.35 4.96 -2.39
C LEU A 102 7.08 3.62 -2.56
N SER A 103 6.52 2.59 -1.93
CA SER A 103 7.06 1.24 -2.05
C SER A 103 7.05 0.75 -3.51
N PRO A 104 8.01 -0.12 -3.88
CA PRO A 104 8.06 -0.74 -5.20
C PRO A 104 6.73 -1.39 -5.62
N GLN A 105 6.00 -2.01 -4.68
CA GLN A 105 4.72 -2.66 -4.92
C GLN A 105 3.64 -1.64 -5.29
N VAL A 106 3.58 -0.50 -4.59
CA VAL A 106 2.63 0.58 -4.92
C VAL A 106 2.94 1.16 -6.29
N LEU A 107 4.21 1.40 -6.60
CA LEU A 107 4.63 1.87 -7.92
C LEU A 107 4.28 0.86 -9.02
N GLN A 108 4.46 -0.45 -8.78
CA GLN A 108 4.10 -1.51 -9.72
C GLN A 108 2.58 -1.56 -9.98
N ILE A 109 1.74 -1.41 -8.94
CA ILE A 109 0.29 -1.37 -9.08
C ILE A 109 -0.14 -0.18 -9.94
N MET A 110 0.43 1.00 -9.70
CA MET A 110 0.14 2.20 -10.49
C MET A 110 0.57 2.05 -11.95
N ASP A 111 1.77 1.52 -12.21
CA ASP A 111 2.26 1.23 -13.57
C ASP A 111 1.36 0.20 -14.27
N LYS A 112 0.90 -0.82 -13.53
CA LYS A 112 -0.02 -1.83 -14.07
C LYS A 112 -1.38 -1.23 -14.42
N TRP A 113 -1.92 -0.33 -13.63
CA TRP A 113 -3.17 0.36 -13.94
C TRP A 113 -3.09 1.22 -15.21
N VAL A 114 -1.95 1.87 -15.42
CA VAL A 114 -1.66 2.61 -16.67
C VAL A 114 -1.63 1.66 -17.86
N THR A 115 -0.92 0.54 -17.76
CA THR A 115 -0.82 -0.44 -18.86
C THR A 115 -2.16 -1.14 -19.16
N ASP A 116 -2.99 -1.35 -18.14
CA ASP A 116 -4.37 -1.86 -18.26
C ASP A 116 -5.35 -0.83 -18.85
N ARG A 117 -4.88 0.39 -19.18
CA ARG A 117 -5.68 1.49 -19.75
C ARG A 117 -6.75 2.06 -18.81
N PHE A 118 -6.39 2.23 -17.54
CA PHE A 118 -7.18 2.94 -16.54
C PHE A 118 -8.58 2.37 -16.28
N PRO A 119 -8.76 1.05 -16.09
CA PRO A 119 -10.07 0.50 -15.77
C PRO A 119 -10.56 1.05 -14.42
N GLU A 120 -11.84 1.41 -14.37
CA GLU A 120 -12.45 1.96 -13.17
C GLU A 120 -12.91 0.86 -12.21
N ASN A 121 -13.52 -0.21 -12.76
CA ASN A 121 -14.17 -1.31 -12.04
C ASN A 121 -13.58 -2.66 -12.39
#